data_AF-A0AAU2YAF4-F1
#
_entry.id   AF-A0AAU2YAF4-F1
#
_cell.length_a   1.000
_cell.length_b   1.000
_cell.length_c   1.000
_cell.angle_alpha   90.00
_cell.angle_beta   90.00
_cell.angle_gamma   90.00
#
_symmetry.space_group_name_H-M   'P 1'
#
loop_
_entity.id
_entity.type
_entity.pdbx_description
1 polymer ?
#
loop_
_entity_poly.entity_id
_entity_poly.type
_entity_poly.pdbx_seq_one_letter_code
_entity_poly.pdbx_strand_id
1 'polypeptide(L)' 'MFQDSPIYDRLVAERGDVPTQARREAERVIRELEYVMRPLQSFGSVPSPERPASAGAGWQRTALLPGTLPH' A
#
# COMPACT_ATOMS: atom_id res chain seq x y z
N MET A 1 -19.68 5.27 2.88
CA MET A 1 -19.65 4.18 1.88
C MET A 1 -19.21 4.79 0.57
N PHE A 2 -18.14 4.30 -0.05
CA PHE A 2 -17.59 4.82 -1.32
C PHE A 2 -18.20 4.11 -2.54
N GLN A 3 -19.32 3.41 -2.35
CA GLN A 3 -19.68 2.23 -3.15
C GLN A 3 -20.30 2.54 -4.51
N ASP A 4 -20.63 3.79 -4.82
CA ASP A 4 -21.26 4.15 -6.09
C ASP A 4 -20.62 5.40 -6.70
N SER A 5 -19.30 5.59 -6.52
CA SER A 5 -18.62 6.64 -7.26
C SER A 5 -18.24 6.09 -8.65
N PRO A 6 -18.87 6.55 -9.74
CA PRO A 6 -18.67 6.01 -11.09
C PRO A 6 -17.22 6.15 -11.59
N ILE A 7 -16.39 6.89 -10.86
CA ILE A 7 -14.96 7.01 -11.11
C ILE A 7 -14.23 5.69 -10.82
N TYR A 8 -14.55 4.98 -9.73
CA TYR A 8 -13.78 3.78 -9.38
C TYR A 8 -14.05 2.62 -10.34
N ASP A 9 -15.31 2.35 -10.70
CA ASP A 9 -15.66 1.30 -11.66
C ASP A 9 -15.04 1.56 -13.03
N ARG A 10 -15.07 2.83 -13.47
CA ARG A 10 -14.46 3.23 -14.74
C ARG A 10 -12.93 3.08 -14.71
N LEU A 11 -12.29 3.45 -13.61
CA LEU A 11 -10.85 3.25 -13.44
C LEU A 11 -10.50 1.75 -13.47
N VAL A 12 -11.28 0.91 -12.80
CA VAL A 12 -11.09 -0.55 -12.83
C VAL A 12 -11.30 -1.11 -14.24
N ALA A 13 -12.29 -0.63 -15.00
CA ALA A 13 -12.51 -1.06 -16.38
C ALA A 13 -11.37 -0.61 -17.33
N GLU A 14 -10.82 0.59 -17.15
CA GLU A 14 -9.78 1.17 -18.02
C GLU A 14 -8.34 0.77 -17.64
N ARG A 15 -8.09 0.43 -16.37
CA ARG A 15 -6.75 0.17 -15.81
C ARG A 15 -6.63 -1.16 -15.07
N GLY A 16 -7.73 -1.86 -14.85
CA GLY A 16 -7.80 -3.01 -13.96
C GLY A 16 -7.90 -2.59 -12.49
N ASP A 17 -8.16 -3.56 -11.63
CA ASP A 17 -8.22 -3.37 -10.18
C ASP A 17 -6.81 -3.29 -9.58
N VAL A 18 -6.14 -2.16 -9.85
CA VAL A 18 -4.77 -1.87 -9.40
C VAL A 18 -4.62 -2.01 -7.88
N PRO A 19 -5.54 -1.52 -7.02
CA PRO A 19 -5.44 -1.71 -5.57
C PRO A 19 -5.41 -3.19 -5.16
N THR A 20 -6.30 -4.03 -5.72
CA THR A 20 -6.31 -5.46 -5.42
C THR A 20 -5.05 -6.15 -5.95
N GLN A 21 -4.58 -5.79 -7.15
CA GLN A 21 -3.34 -6.31 -7.72
C GLN A 21 -2.13 -5.99 -6.85
N ALA A 22 -1.97 -4.72 -6.45
CA ALA A 22 -0.87 -4.28 -5.58
C ALA A 22 -0.88 -5.02 -4.23
N ARG A 23 -2.07 -5.25 -3.66
CA ARG A 23 -2.22 -6.03 -2.43
C ARG A 23 -1.77 -7.47 -2.61
N ARG A 24 -2.22 -8.15 -3.68
CA ARG A 24 -1.81 -9.54 -3.98
C ARG A 24 -0.31 -9.66 -4.17
N GLU A 25 0.31 -8.73 -4.90
CA GLU A 25 1.76 -8.73 -5.10
C GLU A 25 2.53 -8.46 -3.80
N ALA A 26 2.08 -7.51 -2.98
CA ALA A 26 2.68 -7.29 -1.68
C ALA A 26 2.63 -8.55 -0.80
N GLU A 27 1.48 -9.23 -0.74
CA GLU A 27 1.31 -10.48 0.00
C GLU A 27 2.21 -11.60 -0.58
N ARG A 28 2.37 -11.68 -1.91
CA ARG A 28 3.28 -12.63 -2.56
C ARG A 28 4.73 -12.36 -2.16
N VAL A 29 5.19 -11.11 -2.25
CA VAL A 29 6.56 -10.72 -1.91
C VAL A 29 6.85 -10.94 -0.43
N ILE A 30 5.91 -10.65 0.46
CA ILE A 30 6.07 -10.89 1.90
C ILE A 30 6.29 -12.38 2.17
N ARG A 31 5.49 -13.28 1.57
CA ARG A 31 5.66 -14.73 1.74
C ARG A 31 6.99 -15.23 1.19
N GLU A 32 7.41 -14.71 0.05
CA GLU A 32 8.70 -15.03 -0.56
C GLU A 32 9.86 -14.58 0.33
N LEU A 33 9.77 -13.37 0.88
CA LEU A 33 10.75 -12.83 1.82
C LEU A 33 10.81 -13.65 3.11
N GLU A 34 9.66 -13.97 3.71
CA GLU A 34 9.59 -14.83 4.90
C GLU A 34 10.25 -16.19 4.65
N TYR A 35 10.02 -16.80 3.49
CA TYR A 35 10.63 -18.08 3.12
C TYR A 35 12.16 -17.97 3.04
N VAL A 36 12.69 -16.95 2.37
CA VAL A 36 14.14 -16.72 2.23
C VAL A 36 14.79 -16.36 3.55
N MET A 37 14.10 -15.61 4.42
CA MET A 37 14.62 -15.21 5.73
C MET A 37 14.48 -16.29 6.81
N ARG A 38 13.66 -17.32 6.59
CA ARG A 38 13.39 -18.37 7.58
C ARG A 38 14.65 -19.07 8.12
N PRO A 39 15.68 -19.39 7.31
CA PRO A 39 16.94 -19.93 7.82
C PRO A 39 17.69 -18.94 8.72
N LEU A 40 17.63 -17.64 8.42
CA LEU A 40 18.32 -16.58 9.18
C LEU A 40 17.65 -16.31 10.53
N GLN A 41 16.32 -16.41 10.60
CA GLN A 41 15.57 -16.26 11.85
C GLN A 41 15.87 -17.37 12.87
N SER A 42 16.29 -18.56 12.42
CA SER A 42 16.71 -19.65 13.30
C SER A 42 18.03 -19.39 14.05
N PHE A 43 18.85 -18.43 13.59
CA PHE A 43 20.17 -18.12 14.18
C PHE A 43 20.19 -16.86 15.05
N GLY A 44 19.10 -16.11 15.14
CA GLY A 44 19.02 -14.93 15.98
C GLY A 44 17.70 -14.21 15.80
N SER A 45 16.87 -14.20 16.85
CA SER A 45 15.69 -13.35 16.93
C SER A 45 16.15 -11.89 16.95
N VAL A 46 16.11 -11.24 15.77
CA VAL A 46 16.28 -9.79 15.69
C VAL A 46 14.90 -9.19 15.96
N PRO A 47 14.72 -8.34 17.00
CA PRO A 47 13.43 -7.70 17.23
C PRO A 47 13.10 -6.83 16.02
N SER A 48 11.99 -7.15 15.37
CA SER A 48 11.44 -6.34 14.28
C SER A 48 11.27 -4.91 14.81
N PRO A 49 11.88 -3.87 14.22
CA PRO A 49 11.49 -2.52 14.56
C PRO A 49 10.03 -2.42 14.17
N GLU A 50 9.18 -2.21 15.18
CA GLU A 50 7.77 -1.90 15.02
C GLU A 50 7.69 -0.66 14.11
N ARG A 51 7.67 -0.89 12.80
CA ARG A 51 7.43 0.15 11.82
C ARG A 51 5.97 0.49 12.07
N PRO A 52 5.64 1.68 12.59
CA PRO A 52 4.25 2.09 12.61
C PRO A 52 3.81 1.98 11.16
N ALA A 53 2.81 1.13 10.92
CA ALA A 53 2.20 0.99 9.61
C ALA A 53 1.63 2.37 9.29
N SER A 54 2.43 3.22 8.65
CA SER A 54 1.98 4.45 8.05
C SER A 54 1.20 4.04 6.82
N ALA A 55 0.04 3.44 7.06
CA ALA A 55 -0.94 3.07 6.07
C ALA A 55 -1.50 4.39 5.52
N GLY A 56 -0.82 4.92 4.50
CA GLY A 56 -1.39 5.94 3.64
C GLY A 56 -0.89 7.37 3.77
N ALA A 57 0.19 7.67 4.51
CA ALA A 57 0.68 9.04 4.60
C ALA A 57 1.28 9.58 3.27
N GLY A 58 1.70 8.70 2.36
CA GLY A 58 2.34 9.10 1.10
C GLY A 58 1.39 9.77 0.09
N TRP A 59 0.16 9.29 -0.05
CA TRP A 59 -0.82 9.84 -1.00
C TRP A 59 -1.63 11.01 -0.43
N GLN A 60 -1.78 11.06 0.90
CA GLN A 60 -2.35 12.20 1.63
C GLN A 60 -1.52 13.47 1.42
N ARG A 61 -0.19 13.33 1.28
CA ARG A 61 0.72 14.47 1.07
C ARG A 61 0.52 15.16 -0.28
N THR A 62 0.05 14.43 -1.29
CA THR A 62 -0.25 14.98 -2.62
C THR A 62 -1.62 15.69 -2.65
N ALA A 63 -2.55 15.31 -1.78
CA ALA A 63 -3.87 15.94 -1.67
C ALA A 63 -3.86 17.30 -0.95
N LEU A 64 -2.74 17.69 -0.30
CA LEU A 64 -2.60 18.92 0.47
C LEU A 64 -2.15 20.15 -0.35
N LEU A 65 -2.33 20.16 -1.67
CA LEU A 65 -2.05 21.35 -2.49
C LEU A 65 -3.30 21.84 -3.22
N PRO A 66 -4.18 22.62 -2.57
CA PRO A 66 -4.99 23.60 -3.26
C PRO A 66 -4.21 24.93 -3.33
N GLY A 67 -4.29 25.56 -4.51
CA GLY A 67 -3.60 26.79 -4.83
C GLY A 67 -3.79 27.92 -3.83
N THR A 68 -2.79 28.80 -3.87
CA THR A 68 -2.84 30.21 -3.53
C THR A 68 -4.27 30.80 -3.53
N LEU A 69 -4.74 31.26 -2.36
CA LEU A 69 -5.94 32.08 -2.22
C LEU A 69 -5.84 33.34 -3.12
N PRO A 70 -6.90 33.74 -3.84
CA PRO A 70 -6.94 35.03 -4.54
C PRO A 70 -7.23 36.16 -3.54
N HIS A 71 -6.60 37.33 -3.76
CA HIS A 71 -6.93 38.61 -3.12
C HIS A 71 -7.60 39.53 -4.14
#